data_AF-L0AVB9-F1
#
_entry.id   AF-L0AVB9-F1
#
_cell.length_a   1.000
_cell.length_b   1.000
_cell.length_c   1.000
_cell.angle_alpha   90.00
_cell.angle_beta   90.00
_cell.angle_gamma   90.00
#
_symmetry.space_group_name_H-M   'P 1'
#
loop_
_entity.id
_entity.type
_entity.pdbx_description
1 polymer ?
#
loop_
_entity_poly.entity_id
_entity_poly.type
_entity_poly.pdbx_seq_one_letter_code
_entity_poly.pdbx_strand_id
1 'polypeptide(L)'
;MKSVISKVLFVCGALLACSNVVATPTVKIDPEGPSSVVVLTDANFEHLTQATTGSTTGPWFVKFYAPWCHHCRKMTPAWEKLAKDLKGTVNVADIDVTKNVQIGKRFAIRGYPTLILLKDGKMYHYEGGDRSTESLTAFVTAGHLNLSGIPVPPPLSLFGHVSDFLISGVHEAQRIYDAAFRGFFTIATFSFLFGVVAGMIFSVALLTRKCPHSKKAPVSGRKKD
;
A
#
# COMPACT_ATOMS: atom_id res chain seq x y z
N MET A 1 -17.24 55.07 -6.67
CA MET A 1 -16.31 53.92 -6.57
C MET A 1 -16.21 53.25 -7.92
N LYS A 2 -15.33 53.80 -8.75
CA LYS A 2 -15.12 53.50 -10.16
C LYS A 2 -13.65 53.10 -10.28
N SER A 3 -13.27 51.88 -9.88
CA SER A 3 -11.85 51.47 -9.93
C SER A 3 -11.60 49.96 -9.78
N VAL A 4 -12.44 49.08 -10.32
CA VAL A 4 -12.13 47.62 -10.30
C VAL A 4 -12.50 46.89 -11.60
N ILE A 5 -13.16 47.52 -12.58
CA ILE A 5 -13.65 46.84 -13.79
C ILE A 5 -12.78 47.11 -15.04
N SER A 6 -11.69 47.88 -14.92
CA SER A 6 -10.84 48.30 -16.05
C SER A 6 -9.44 47.68 -16.03
N LYS A 7 -9.32 46.36 -15.83
CA LYS A 7 -8.05 45.62 -16.04
C LYS A 7 -8.21 44.29 -16.79
N VAL A 8 -9.34 44.08 -17.47
CA VAL A 8 -9.62 42.86 -18.27
C VAL A 8 -9.49 43.12 -19.79
N LEU A 9 -9.26 44.35 -20.23
CA LEU A 9 -9.19 44.71 -21.65
C LEU A 9 -7.94 45.54 -21.99
N PHE A 10 -6.75 45.01 -21.72
CA PHE A 10 -5.51 45.54 -22.31
C PHE A 10 -4.45 44.45 -22.22
N VAL A 11 -4.44 43.54 -23.18
CA VAL A 11 -3.27 43.00 -23.94
C VAL A 11 -3.86 41.94 -24.89
N CYS A 12 -4.58 42.43 -25.91
CA CYS A 12 -4.91 41.67 -27.11
C CYS A 12 -4.55 42.60 -28.27
N GLY A 13 -3.32 42.50 -28.76
CA GLY A 13 -2.81 43.43 -29.77
C GLY A 13 -1.29 43.55 -29.78
N ALA A 14 -0.57 42.45 -29.98
CA ALA A 14 0.81 42.45 -30.48
C ALA A 14 1.18 41.04 -30.96
N LEU A 15 0.55 40.59 -32.05
CA LEU A 15 1.23 39.66 -32.96
C LEU A 15 2.27 40.49 -33.71
N LEU A 16 3.56 40.17 -33.55
CA LEU A 16 4.50 39.89 -34.65
C LEU A 16 5.95 39.84 -34.13
N ALA A 17 6.58 38.70 -34.42
CA ALA A 17 8.01 38.50 -34.60
C ALA A 17 8.94 38.77 -33.41
N CYS A 18 9.27 37.69 -32.67
CA CYS A 18 10.62 37.38 -32.19
C CYS A 18 10.65 35.91 -31.78
N SER A 19 10.95 35.03 -32.74
CA SER A 19 11.21 33.62 -32.50
C SER A 19 12.50 33.47 -31.70
N ASN A 20 12.41 33.48 -30.38
CA ASN A 20 13.50 33.02 -29.53
C ASN A 20 13.39 31.50 -29.40
N VAL A 21 14.10 30.82 -30.29
CA VAL A 21 14.48 29.41 -30.17
C VAL A 21 15.18 29.24 -28.83
N VAL A 22 14.48 28.67 -27.86
CA VAL A 22 15.11 28.10 -26.67
C VAL A 22 15.91 26.90 -27.18
N ALA A 23 17.23 27.06 -27.22
CA ALA A 23 18.15 25.97 -27.50
C ALA A 23 17.95 24.88 -26.44
N THR A 24 17.24 23.82 -26.81
CA THR A 24 17.25 22.56 -26.07
C THR A 24 18.70 22.07 -26.01
N PRO A 25 19.26 21.75 -24.83
CA PRO A 25 20.55 21.08 -24.79
C PRO A 25 20.37 19.70 -25.43
N THR A 26 20.85 19.56 -26.66
CA THR A 26 20.94 18.28 -27.37
C THR A 26 21.98 17.42 -26.67
N VAL A 27 21.52 16.52 -25.80
CA VAL A 27 22.32 15.36 -25.40
C VAL A 27 22.43 14.45 -26.61
N LYS A 28 23.55 14.53 -27.31
CA LYS A 28 23.99 13.50 -28.25
C LYS A 28 24.57 12.34 -27.43
N ILE A 29 23.89 11.20 -27.46
CA ILE A 29 24.53 9.90 -27.26
C ILE A 29 24.17 9.10 -28.51
N ASP A 30 25.22 8.57 -29.12
CA ASP A 30 25.30 7.93 -30.43
C ASP A 30 24.41 6.67 -30.55
N PRO A 31 24.18 6.13 -31.77
CA PRO A 31 23.17 5.11 -32.01
C PRO A 31 23.67 3.75 -31.51
N GLU A 32 23.21 3.32 -30.33
CA GLU A 32 23.18 1.90 -30.02
C GLU A 32 22.26 1.22 -31.04
N GLY A 33 22.74 0.14 -31.67
CA GLY A 33 21.91 -0.75 -32.48
C GLY A 33 20.70 -1.26 -31.66
N PRO A 34 19.78 -2.05 -32.22
CA PRO A 34 18.54 -2.43 -31.55
C PRO A 34 18.84 -3.21 -30.25
N SER A 35 18.96 -2.47 -29.14
CA SER A 35 19.21 -3.02 -27.82
C SER A 35 17.94 -3.74 -27.42
N SER A 36 18.08 -4.98 -26.95
CA SER A 36 16.92 -5.78 -26.51
C SER A 36 16.39 -5.32 -25.14
N VAL A 37 16.96 -4.24 -24.60
CA VAL A 37 16.55 -3.60 -23.35
C VAL A 37 15.42 -2.63 -23.65
N VAL A 38 14.30 -2.79 -22.97
CA VAL A 38 13.13 -1.91 -23.11
C VAL A 38 13.27 -0.71 -22.18
N VAL A 39 13.17 0.50 -22.72
CA VAL A 39 13.18 1.72 -21.90
C VAL A 39 11.78 1.98 -21.34
N LEU A 40 11.66 1.92 -20.02
CA LEU A 40 10.42 2.19 -19.30
C LEU A 40 10.42 3.61 -18.71
N THR A 41 9.24 4.21 -18.70
CA THR A 41 8.96 5.59 -18.26
C THR A 41 7.66 5.62 -17.45
N ASP A 42 7.43 6.71 -16.72
CA ASP A 42 6.21 6.94 -15.94
C ASP A 42 4.93 6.75 -16.78
N ALA A 43 4.98 7.03 -18.09
CA ALA A 43 3.84 6.93 -19.01
C ALA A 43 3.59 5.51 -19.55
N ASN A 44 4.64 4.71 -19.79
CA ASN A 44 4.51 3.40 -20.46
C ASN A 44 4.58 2.22 -19.48
N PHE A 45 5.06 2.44 -18.26
CA PHE A 45 5.36 1.36 -17.31
C PHE A 45 4.15 0.49 -17.02
N GLU A 46 3.02 1.07 -16.60
CA GLU A 46 1.84 0.28 -16.23
C GLU A 46 1.22 -0.41 -17.45
N HIS A 47 1.24 0.25 -18.61
CA HIS A 47 0.67 -0.30 -19.84
C HIS A 47 1.44 -1.53 -20.34
N LEU A 48 2.78 -1.48 -20.27
CA LEU A 48 3.64 -2.57 -20.75
C LEU A 48 3.83 -3.68 -19.72
N THR A 49 4.07 -3.29 -18.47
CA THR A 49 4.40 -4.24 -17.42
C THR A 49 3.19 -4.81 -16.73
N GLN A 50 2.05 -4.10 -16.68
CA GLN A 50 0.87 -4.47 -15.89
C GLN A 50 1.24 -4.99 -14.48
N ALA A 51 2.27 -4.39 -13.88
CA ALA A 51 2.95 -4.94 -12.72
C ALA A 51 2.02 -5.13 -11.51
N THR A 52 0.97 -4.31 -11.39
CA THR A 52 0.01 -4.37 -10.28
C THR A 52 -0.97 -5.54 -10.40
N THR A 53 -1.46 -5.82 -11.62
CA THR A 53 -2.48 -6.86 -11.86
C THR A 53 -1.86 -8.24 -12.05
N GLY A 54 -0.58 -8.29 -12.43
CA GLY A 54 0.11 -9.56 -12.72
C GLY A 54 -0.36 -10.24 -14.00
N SER A 55 -1.21 -9.60 -14.81
CA SER A 55 -1.72 -10.12 -16.09
C SER A 55 -0.73 -9.92 -17.25
N THR A 56 0.56 -9.93 -16.94
CA THR A 56 1.64 -9.55 -17.84
C THR A 56 1.93 -10.70 -18.82
N THR A 57 2.38 -10.40 -20.03
CA THR A 57 2.80 -11.42 -21.04
C THR A 57 4.13 -12.11 -20.67
N GLY A 58 4.54 -12.05 -19.41
CA GLY A 58 5.81 -12.61 -18.93
C GLY A 58 6.47 -11.75 -17.85
N PRO A 59 7.44 -12.30 -17.12
CA PRO A 59 8.16 -11.58 -16.08
C PRO A 59 8.97 -10.41 -16.65
N TRP A 60 9.10 -9.35 -15.85
CA TRP A 60 9.87 -8.16 -16.19
C TRP A 60 11.02 -7.97 -15.22
N PHE A 61 12.25 -7.93 -15.73
CA PHE A 61 13.43 -7.62 -14.92
C PHE A 61 13.88 -6.19 -15.18
N VAL A 62 13.72 -5.33 -14.19
CA VAL A 62 13.83 -3.88 -14.32
C VAL A 62 15.04 -3.35 -13.56
N LYS A 63 15.89 -2.58 -14.25
CA LYS A 63 17.01 -1.84 -13.67
C LYS A 63 16.63 -0.38 -13.45
N PHE A 64 16.56 0.02 -12.19
CA PHE A 64 16.41 1.41 -11.79
C PHE A 64 17.78 2.06 -11.67
N TYR A 65 18.03 3.09 -12.48
CA TYR A 65 19.34 3.73 -12.58
C TYR A 65 19.26 5.25 -12.61
N ALA A 66 20.43 5.87 -12.50
CA ALA A 66 20.66 7.29 -12.76
C ALA A 66 21.84 7.46 -13.74
N PRO A 67 21.77 8.39 -14.70
CA PRO A 67 22.76 8.51 -15.78
C PRO A 67 24.18 8.84 -15.26
N TRP A 68 24.26 9.57 -14.15
CA TRP A 68 25.54 9.95 -13.53
C TRP A 68 26.15 8.85 -12.66
N CYS A 69 25.42 7.76 -12.36
CA CYS A 69 25.93 6.69 -11.50
C CYS A 69 26.97 5.80 -12.23
N HIS A 70 28.22 5.82 -11.73
CA HIS A 70 29.31 5.01 -12.30
C HIS A 70 29.01 3.50 -12.25
N HIS A 71 28.47 2.99 -11.13
CA HIS A 71 28.13 1.57 -10.98
C HIS A 71 27.06 1.11 -11.99
N CYS A 72 26.12 1.99 -12.35
CA CYS A 72 25.11 1.71 -13.37
C CYS A 72 25.76 1.57 -14.76
N ARG A 73 26.65 2.52 -15.12
CA ARG A 73 27.34 2.50 -16.42
C ARG A 73 28.26 1.29 -16.59
N LYS A 74 28.95 0.87 -15.52
CA LYS A 74 29.80 -0.33 -15.54
C LYS A 74 28.99 -1.61 -15.80
N MET A 75 27.72 -1.63 -15.40
CA MET A 75 26.83 -2.79 -15.54
C MET A 75 26.15 -2.85 -16.92
N THR A 76 26.06 -1.74 -17.67
CA THR A 76 25.38 -1.65 -18.97
C THR A 76 25.71 -2.81 -19.94
N PRO A 77 26.97 -3.18 -20.21
CA PRO A 77 27.26 -4.25 -21.16
C PRO A 77 26.77 -5.63 -20.70
N ALA A 78 26.84 -5.91 -19.39
CA ALA A 78 26.28 -7.14 -18.82
C ALA A 78 24.74 -7.14 -18.93
N TRP A 79 24.11 -5.98 -18.71
CA TRP A 79 22.66 -5.83 -18.79
C TRP A 79 22.12 -6.03 -20.21
N GLU A 80 22.80 -5.49 -21.22
CA GLU A 80 22.43 -5.70 -22.62
C GLU A 80 22.59 -7.14 -23.07
N LYS A 81 23.68 -7.81 -22.63
CA LYS A 81 23.88 -9.23 -22.90
C LYS A 81 22.78 -10.07 -22.26
N LEU A 82 22.44 -9.79 -21.00
CA LEU A 82 21.33 -10.43 -20.31
C LEU A 82 20.00 -10.26 -21.07
N ALA A 83 19.72 -9.06 -21.59
CA ALA A 83 18.51 -8.79 -22.37
C ALA A 83 18.45 -9.59 -23.68
N LYS A 84 19.59 -9.83 -24.32
CA LYS A 84 19.69 -10.68 -25.51
C LYS A 84 19.48 -12.16 -25.15
N ASP A 85 20.11 -12.62 -24.07
CA ASP A 85 20.07 -14.03 -23.64
C ASP A 85 18.67 -14.44 -23.14
N LEU A 86 17.95 -13.52 -22.49
CA LEU A 86 16.61 -13.77 -21.94
C LEU A 86 15.45 -13.42 -22.88
N LYS A 87 15.75 -13.00 -24.11
CA LYS A 87 14.74 -12.56 -25.08
C LYS A 87 13.69 -13.65 -25.31
N GLY A 88 12.42 -13.30 -25.08
CA GLY A 88 11.29 -14.22 -25.22
C GLY A 88 10.92 -14.99 -23.96
N THR A 89 11.80 -15.04 -22.95
CA THR A 89 11.53 -15.66 -21.66
C THR A 89 11.22 -14.61 -20.59
N VAL A 90 12.07 -13.58 -20.49
CA VAL A 90 11.93 -12.47 -19.53
C VAL A 90 12.20 -11.16 -20.23
N ASN A 91 11.32 -10.18 -20.00
CA ASN A 91 11.49 -8.84 -20.55
C ASN A 91 12.48 -8.06 -19.69
N VAL A 92 13.60 -7.65 -20.28
CA VAL A 92 14.63 -6.86 -19.58
C VAL A 92 14.43 -5.39 -19.90
N ALA A 93 14.36 -4.56 -18.86
CA ALA A 93 14.04 -3.15 -18.99
C ALA A 93 14.93 -2.26 -18.11
N ASP A 94 15.00 -0.99 -18.46
CA ASP A 94 15.66 0.03 -17.65
C ASP A 94 14.79 1.28 -17.46
N ILE A 95 15.00 1.94 -16.32
CA ILE A 95 14.26 3.14 -15.92
C ILE A 95 15.26 4.15 -15.38
N ASP A 96 15.30 5.33 -16.01
CA ASP A 96 15.97 6.49 -15.47
C ASP A 96 15.08 7.14 -14.39
N VAL A 97 15.38 6.88 -13.12
CA VAL A 97 14.61 7.40 -11.99
C VAL A 97 14.78 8.91 -11.82
N THR A 98 15.83 9.51 -12.40
CA THR A 98 16.04 10.96 -12.32
C THR A 98 15.02 11.74 -13.15
N LYS A 99 14.48 11.13 -14.21
CA LYS A 99 13.39 11.67 -15.03
C LYS A 99 12.03 11.11 -14.62
N ASN A 100 12.00 9.89 -14.11
CA ASN A 100 10.77 9.16 -13.76
C ASN A 100 10.60 9.08 -12.22
N VAL A 101 10.32 10.24 -11.61
CA VAL A 101 10.30 10.39 -10.16
C VAL A 101 9.11 9.65 -9.53
N GLN A 102 7.99 9.51 -10.24
CA GLN A 102 6.81 8.85 -9.70
C GLN A 102 7.06 7.35 -9.50
N ILE A 103 7.62 6.68 -10.51
CA ILE A 103 8.06 5.29 -10.38
C ILE A 103 9.11 5.15 -9.27
N GLY A 104 10.08 6.07 -9.18
CA GLY A 104 11.08 6.05 -8.10
C GLY A 104 10.47 6.07 -6.70
N LYS A 105 9.47 6.92 -6.48
CA LYS A 105 8.71 7.00 -5.21
C LYS A 105 7.87 5.75 -4.98
N ARG A 106 7.15 5.28 -6.01
CA ARG A 106 6.27 4.11 -5.95
C ARG A 106 7.02 2.86 -5.49
N PHE A 107 8.20 2.61 -6.05
CA PHE A 107 9.04 1.47 -5.70
C PHE A 107 10.04 1.76 -4.56
N ALA A 108 9.92 2.93 -3.91
CA ALA A 108 10.79 3.37 -2.81
C ALA A 108 12.30 3.22 -3.10
N ILE A 109 12.73 3.59 -4.31
CA ILE A 109 14.12 3.46 -4.74
C ILE A 109 14.99 4.49 -4.00
N ARG A 110 15.94 3.99 -3.19
CA ARG A 110 16.84 4.82 -2.37
C ARG A 110 18.29 4.84 -2.85
N GLY A 111 18.65 3.98 -3.79
CA GLY A 111 20.02 3.83 -4.28
C GLY A 111 20.05 3.27 -5.69
N TYR A 112 21.23 3.32 -6.32
CA TYR A 112 21.41 2.86 -7.71
C TYR A 112 22.68 1.99 -7.84
N PRO A 113 22.66 0.97 -8.72
CA PRO A 113 21.48 0.41 -9.39
C PRO A 113 20.64 -0.43 -8.43
N THR A 114 19.31 -0.32 -8.52
CA THR A 114 18.38 -1.26 -7.89
C THR A 114 17.78 -2.14 -8.98
N LEU A 115 17.78 -3.46 -8.76
CA LEU A 115 17.25 -4.43 -9.71
C LEU A 115 16.06 -5.14 -9.08
N ILE A 116 14.94 -5.16 -9.80
CA ILE A 116 13.69 -5.75 -9.32
C ILE A 116 13.11 -6.63 -10.42
N LEU A 117 12.78 -7.87 -10.06
CA LEU A 117 12.00 -8.77 -10.90
C LEU A 117 10.52 -8.64 -10.55
N LEU A 118 9.70 -8.37 -11.55
CA LEU A 118 8.25 -8.29 -11.45
C LEU A 118 7.66 -9.55 -12.08
N LYS A 119 6.89 -10.31 -11.31
CA LYS A 119 6.27 -11.56 -11.76
C LYS A 119 5.01 -11.81 -10.93
N ASP A 120 3.90 -12.13 -11.61
CA ASP A 120 2.62 -12.52 -10.99
C ASP A 120 2.12 -11.53 -9.92
N GLY A 121 2.22 -10.22 -10.20
CA GLY A 121 1.80 -9.15 -9.28
C GLY A 121 2.72 -8.94 -8.07
N LYS A 122 3.85 -9.64 -8.03
CA LYS A 122 4.86 -9.55 -6.98
C LYS A 122 6.17 -8.99 -7.53
N MET A 123 6.90 -8.32 -6.65
CA MET A 123 8.25 -7.84 -6.89
C MET A 123 9.25 -8.58 -6.01
N TYR A 124 10.40 -8.89 -6.59
CA TYR A 124 11.51 -9.59 -5.95
C TYR A 124 12.75 -8.73 -6.12
N HIS A 125 13.33 -8.29 -5.00
CA HIS A 125 14.58 -7.54 -5.02
C HIS A 125 15.75 -8.47 -5.27
N TYR A 126 16.67 -8.05 -6.13
CA TYR A 126 17.93 -8.73 -6.30
C TYR A 126 18.85 -8.40 -5.11
N GLU A 127 19.22 -9.42 -4.34
CA GLU A 127 20.11 -9.30 -3.19
C GLU A 127 21.55 -9.82 -3.46
N GLY A 128 21.84 -10.23 -4.70
CA GLY A 128 23.17 -10.71 -5.07
C GLY A 128 24.22 -9.61 -5.05
N GLY A 129 25.42 -9.94 -4.59
CA GLY A 129 26.54 -9.00 -4.51
C GLY A 129 27.22 -8.75 -5.86
N ASP A 130 27.24 -9.77 -6.74
CA ASP A 130 27.82 -9.67 -8.07
C ASP A 130 26.77 -9.21 -9.10
N ARG A 131 27.20 -8.56 -10.17
CA ARG A 131 26.30 -8.06 -11.24
C ARG A 131 26.71 -8.64 -12.59
N SER A 132 27.20 -9.87 -12.55
CA SER A 132 27.60 -10.67 -13.69
C SER A 132 26.37 -11.15 -14.46
N THR A 133 26.52 -11.45 -15.75
CA THR A 133 25.40 -11.98 -16.55
C THR A 133 24.86 -13.30 -16.00
N GLU A 134 25.75 -14.12 -15.47
CA GLU A 134 25.47 -15.46 -14.97
C GLU A 134 24.63 -15.41 -13.69
N SER A 135 25.01 -14.56 -12.74
CA SER A 135 24.28 -14.41 -11.48
C SER A 135 22.90 -13.76 -11.67
N LEU A 136 22.80 -12.78 -12.57
CA LEU A 136 21.52 -12.17 -12.92
C LEU A 136 20.58 -13.19 -13.60
N THR A 137 21.11 -14.00 -14.51
CA THR A 137 20.34 -15.08 -15.17
C THR A 137 19.87 -16.13 -14.16
N ALA A 138 20.76 -16.55 -13.25
CA ALA A 138 20.43 -17.50 -12.21
C ALA A 138 19.31 -16.99 -11.28
N PHE A 139 19.34 -15.70 -10.93
CA PHE A 139 18.29 -15.08 -10.12
C PHE A 139 16.93 -15.08 -10.81
N VAL A 140 16.89 -14.62 -12.06
CA VAL A 140 15.66 -14.53 -12.85
C VAL A 140 15.07 -15.92 -13.11
N THR A 141 15.91 -16.95 -13.28
CA THR A 141 15.45 -18.31 -13.58
C THR A 141 14.97 -19.04 -12.33
N ALA A 142 15.73 -18.99 -11.23
CA ALA A 142 15.45 -19.78 -10.03
C ALA A 142 15.61 -19.02 -8.72
N GLY A 143 16.57 -18.09 -8.61
CA GLY A 143 16.88 -17.43 -7.34
C GLY A 143 15.71 -16.65 -6.72
N HIS A 144 14.82 -16.08 -7.54
CA HIS A 144 13.63 -15.38 -7.07
C HIS A 144 12.62 -16.28 -6.35
N LEU A 145 12.63 -17.60 -6.58
CA LEU A 145 11.69 -18.54 -5.95
C LEU A 145 11.97 -18.74 -4.46
N ASN A 146 13.20 -18.49 -4.02
CA ASN A 146 13.61 -18.62 -2.62
C ASN A 146 13.28 -17.37 -1.79
N LEU A 147 12.84 -16.29 -2.44
CA LEU A 147 12.47 -15.04 -1.78
C LEU A 147 10.96 -14.95 -1.62
N SER A 148 10.51 -14.37 -0.51
CA SER A 148 9.10 -14.01 -0.34
C SER A 148 8.80 -12.78 -1.20
N GLY A 149 8.02 -12.96 -2.26
CA GLY A 149 7.66 -11.86 -3.17
C GLY A 149 6.79 -10.82 -2.47
N ILE A 150 7.16 -9.55 -2.63
CA ILE A 150 6.43 -8.41 -2.06
C ILE A 150 5.36 -7.99 -3.08
N PRO A 151 4.10 -7.72 -2.69
CA PRO A 151 3.10 -7.23 -3.64
C PRO A 151 3.56 -5.91 -4.29
N VAL A 152 3.37 -5.79 -5.60
CA VAL A 152 3.74 -4.57 -6.33
C VAL A 152 2.89 -3.39 -5.82
N PRO A 153 3.52 -2.27 -5.41
CA PRO A 153 2.76 -1.11 -4.96
C PRO A 153 1.89 -0.58 -6.10
N PRO A 154 0.64 -0.16 -5.84
CA PRO A 154 -0.23 0.39 -6.87
C PRO A 154 0.36 1.67 -7.48
N PRO A 155 -0.03 2.05 -8.70
CA PRO A 155 0.40 3.31 -9.29
C PRO A 155 -0.01 4.47 -8.40
N LEU A 156 0.88 5.47 -8.26
CA LEU A 156 0.61 6.75 -7.59
C LEU A 156 -0.43 7.53 -8.40
N SER A 157 -1.69 7.11 -8.32
CA SER A 157 -2.83 7.86 -8.81
C SER A 157 -3.30 8.81 -7.72
N LEU A 158 -3.87 9.96 -8.11
CA LEU A 158 -4.53 10.87 -7.17
C LEU A 158 -5.60 10.16 -6.33
N PHE A 159 -6.25 9.15 -6.93
CA PHE A 159 -7.23 8.31 -6.25
C PHE A 159 -6.59 7.46 -5.14
N GLY A 160 -5.30 7.13 -5.22
CA GLY A 160 -4.55 6.47 -4.15
C GLY A 160 -4.47 7.31 -2.87
N HIS A 161 -4.17 8.61 -3.00
CA HIS A 161 -4.19 9.52 -1.86
C HIS A 161 -5.61 9.70 -1.28
N VAL A 162 -6.63 9.71 -2.14
CA VAL A 162 -8.04 9.80 -1.71
C VAL A 162 -8.47 8.50 -1.03
N SER A 163 -8.14 7.33 -1.59
CA SER A 163 -8.46 6.04 -1.00
C SER A 163 -7.74 5.82 0.31
N ASP A 164 -6.47 6.22 0.43
CA ASP A 164 -5.73 6.13 1.70
C ASP A 164 -6.36 7.03 2.77
N PHE A 165 -6.81 8.23 2.40
CA PHE A 165 -7.55 9.10 3.31
C PHE A 165 -8.91 8.49 3.70
N LEU A 166 -9.66 7.94 2.75
CA LEU A 166 -10.96 7.30 2.99
C LEU A 166 -10.82 6.02 3.83
N ILE A 167 -9.85 5.15 3.53
CA ILE A 167 -9.58 3.91 4.27
C ILE A 167 -9.07 4.23 5.67
N SER A 168 -8.20 5.24 5.83
CA SER A 168 -7.78 5.72 7.16
C SER A 168 -8.95 6.28 7.96
N GLY A 169 -9.86 7.02 7.30
CA GLY A 169 -11.10 7.50 7.92
C GLY A 169 -12.02 6.37 8.35
N VAL A 170 -12.20 5.34 7.52
CA VAL A 170 -13.02 4.16 7.83
C VAL A 170 -12.42 3.33 8.96
N HIS A 171 -11.10 3.14 8.98
CA HIS A 171 -10.44 2.33 10.01
C HIS A 171 -10.54 2.98 11.40
N GLU A 172 -10.47 4.32 11.47
CA GLU A 172 -10.65 5.04 12.74
C GLU A 172 -12.12 5.02 13.19
N ALA A 173 -13.07 5.22 12.27
CA ALA A 173 -14.49 5.08 12.56
C ALA A 173 -14.84 3.66 13.06
N GLN A 174 -14.22 2.62 12.48
CA GLN A 174 -14.48 1.23 12.85
C GLN A 174 -13.89 0.88 14.22
N ARG A 175 -12.74 1.45 14.62
CA ARG A 175 -12.23 1.31 15.99
C ARG A 175 -13.18 1.91 17.03
N ILE A 176 -13.69 3.11 16.74
CA ILE A 176 -14.63 3.79 17.64
C ILE A 176 -15.94 2.97 17.74
N TYR A 177 -16.44 2.48 16.60
CA TYR A 177 -17.63 1.65 16.58
C TYR A 177 -17.41 0.34 17.34
N ASP A 178 -16.32 -0.39 17.12
CA ASP A 178 -16.04 -1.64 17.82
C ASP A 178 -15.80 -1.45 19.33
N ALA A 179 -15.19 -0.33 19.74
CA ALA A 179 -15.01 -0.03 21.16
C ALA A 179 -16.35 0.30 21.82
N ALA A 180 -17.19 1.11 21.17
CA ALA A 180 -18.52 1.43 21.65
C ALA A 180 -19.44 0.19 21.71
N PHE A 181 -19.41 -0.66 20.68
CA PHE A 181 -20.25 -1.84 20.58
C PHE A 181 -19.81 -2.94 21.56
N ARG A 182 -18.50 -3.14 21.76
CA ARG A 182 -17.97 -4.02 22.83
C ARG A 182 -18.38 -3.52 24.21
N GLY A 183 -18.31 -2.22 24.46
CA GLY A 183 -18.79 -1.61 25.71
C GLY A 183 -20.29 -1.82 25.93
N PHE A 184 -21.09 -1.65 24.89
CA PHE A 184 -22.53 -1.90 24.97
C PHE A 184 -22.84 -3.36 25.31
N PHE A 185 -22.16 -4.31 24.64
CA PHE A 185 -22.37 -5.74 24.89
C PHE A 185 -21.95 -6.15 26.30
N THR A 186 -20.84 -5.64 26.83
CA THR A 186 -20.42 -5.96 28.21
C THR A 186 -21.39 -5.38 29.23
N ILE A 187 -21.83 -4.13 29.07
CA ILE A 187 -22.81 -3.52 29.98
C ILE A 187 -24.13 -4.29 29.93
N ALA A 188 -24.59 -4.67 28.73
CA ALA A 188 -25.80 -5.45 28.55
C ALA A 188 -25.71 -6.83 29.21
N THR A 189 -24.57 -7.54 29.08
CA THR A 189 -24.39 -8.85 29.70
C THR A 189 -24.31 -8.77 31.22
N PHE A 190 -23.60 -7.78 31.78
CA PHE A 190 -23.57 -7.57 33.23
C PHE A 190 -24.94 -7.21 33.79
N SER A 191 -25.70 -6.36 33.09
CA SER A 191 -27.06 -5.98 33.48
C SER A 191 -28.00 -7.19 33.47
N PHE A 192 -27.89 -8.03 32.45
CA PHE A 192 -28.68 -9.26 32.34
C PHE A 192 -28.34 -10.26 33.46
N LEU A 193 -27.05 -10.52 33.71
CA LEU A 193 -26.58 -11.39 34.78
C LEU A 193 -27.03 -10.91 36.16
N PHE A 194 -26.91 -9.61 36.43
CA PHE A 194 -27.36 -9.02 37.69
C PHE A 194 -28.87 -9.21 37.89
N GLY A 195 -29.67 -8.96 36.84
CA GLY A 195 -31.11 -9.18 36.88
C GLY A 195 -31.48 -10.64 37.18
N VAL A 196 -30.79 -11.60 36.57
CA VAL A 196 -31.00 -13.03 36.82
C VAL A 196 -30.66 -13.40 38.27
N VAL A 197 -29.53 -12.92 38.80
CA VAL A 197 -29.11 -13.20 40.19
C VAL A 197 -30.08 -12.57 41.20
N ALA A 198 -30.44 -11.30 41.02
CA ALA A 198 -31.40 -10.61 41.88
C ALA A 198 -32.77 -11.31 41.87
N GLY A 199 -33.23 -11.75 40.69
CA GLY A 199 -34.46 -12.53 40.54
C GLY A 199 -34.39 -13.87 41.27
N MET A 200 -33.27 -14.59 41.18
CA MET A 200 -33.08 -15.84 41.93
C MET A 200 -33.10 -15.61 43.45
N ILE A 201 -32.41 -14.58 43.95
CA ILE A 201 -32.41 -14.25 45.39
C ILE A 201 -33.82 -13.91 45.88
N PHE A 202 -34.54 -13.08 45.13
CA PHE A 202 -35.91 -12.70 45.47
C PHE A 202 -36.86 -13.91 45.47
N SER A 203 -36.71 -14.81 44.50
CA SER A 203 -37.48 -16.07 44.44
C SER A 203 -37.24 -16.96 45.66
N VAL A 204 -35.98 -17.15 46.06
CA VAL A 204 -35.62 -17.91 47.28
C VAL A 204 -36.18 -17.24 48.54
N ALA A 205 -36.14 -15.90 48.62
CA ALA A 205 -36.72 -15.15 49.74
C ALA A 205 -38.24 -15.34 49.85
N LEU A 206 -38.95 -15.42 48.72
CA LEU A 206 -40.39 -15.71 48.71
C LEU A 206 -40.70 -17.15 49.12
N LEU A 207 -39.88 -18.12 48.72
CA LEU A 207 -40.06 -19.53 49.07
C LEU A 207 -39.68 -19.85 50.54
N THR A 208 -38.73 -19.10 51.12
CA THR A 208 -38.31 -19.25 52.52
C THR A 208 -39.22 -18.51 53.51
N ARG A 209 -40.09 -17.60 53.03
CA ARG A 209 -41.24 -17.09 53.80
C ARG A 209 -42.33 -18.17 53.92
N LYS A 210 -42.06 -19.25 54.65
CA LYS A 210 -43.09 -20.23 55.04
C LYS A 210 -43.77 -19.81 56.34
N CYS A 211 -45.08 -20.08 56.33
CA CYS A 211 -46.18 -19.53 57.13
C CYS A 211 -45.97 -19.46 58.66
N PRO A 212 -46.58 -18.47 59.33
CA PRO A 212 -46.64 -18.43 60.79
C PRO A 212 -47.45 -19.63 61.29
N HIS A 213 -46.77 -20.66 61.80
CA HIS A 213 -47.44 -21.77 62.47
C HIS A 213 -47.95 -21.29 63.84
N SER A 214 -49.27 -21.32 63.96
CA SER A 214 -50.12 -20.92 65.09
C SER A 214 -49.57 -21.27 66.49
N LYS A 215 -49.47 -20.26 67.38
CA LYS A 215 -49.16 -20.43 68.83
C LYS A 215 -50.31 -21.18 69.53
N LYS A 216 -50.02 -22.28 70.23
CA LYS A 216 -50.99 -22.89 71.17
C LYS A 216 -51.01 -22.08 72.48
N ALA A 217 -52.22 -21.79 72.96
CA ALA A 217 -52.50 -20.93 74.11
C ALA A 217 -52.03 -21.53 75.46
N PRO A 218 -51.71 -20.70 76.47
CA PRO A 218 -51.28 -21.16 77.79
C PRO A 218 -52.47 -21.60 78.67
N VAL A 219 -52.37 -22.80 79.26
CA VAL A 219 -53.27 -23.25 80.35
C VAL A 219 -52.79 -22.62 81.66
N SER A 220 -53.70 -21.88 82.30
CA SER A 220 -53.54 -21.18 83.57
C SER A 220 -53.73 -22.07 84.79
N GLY A 221 -53.08 -21.72 85.91
CA GLY A 221 -53.52 -22.10 87.28
C GLY A 221 -52.35 -22.56 88.17
N ARG A 222 -51.61 -21.66 88.81
CA ARG A 222 -51.85 -21.07 90.14
C ARG A 222 -51.48 -22.04 91.29
N LYS A 223 -50.26 -21.88 91.82
CA LYS A 223 -49.84 -22.31 93.17
C LYS A 223 -50.71 -21.64 94.23
N LYS A 224 -51.09 -22.40 95.26
CA LYS A 224 -51.49 -21.90 96.58
C LYS A 224 -50.56 -22.59 97.59
N ASP A 225 -49.80 -21.73 98.26
CA ASP A 225 -49.31 -21.75 99.65
C ASP A 225 -48.61 -23.02 100.16
#